data_AF-T1ANV2-F1
#
_entry.id   AF-T1ANV2-F1
#
_cell.length_a   1.000
_cell.length_b   1.000
_cell.length_c   1.000
_cell.angle_alpha   90.00
_cell.angle_beta   90.00
_cell.angle_gamma   90.00
#
_symmetry.space_group_name_H-M   'P 1'
#
loop_
_entity.id
_entity.type
_entity.pdbx_description
1 polymer ?
#
loop_
_entity_poly.entity_id
_entity_poly.type
_entity_poly.pdbx_seq_one_letter_code
_entity_poly.pdbx_strand_id
1 'polypeptide(L)'
;MQELAGRELDPSDAARFFEMLAESRRPLIYAGGGAIHGNASEALTAFATTFGIPVVTTLMGIGAIDTTHPLAMRMLGMHGTAFANYAVDDCDFLIAIGSRFDDRVAGVPAKFARGARRIAHLDIDRAEINKVKRVQWSH
;
A
#
# COMPACT_ATOMS: atom_id res chain seq x y z
N MET A 1 20.68 6.12 -8.94
CA MET A 1 19.35 6.75 -9.08
C MET A 1 18.86 6.74 -10.54
N GLN A 2 19.71 6.96 -11.55
CA GLN A 2 19.33 6.89 -12.97
C GLN A 2 18.89 5.50 -13.47
N GLU A 3 19.47 4.40 -12.96
CA GLU A 3 19.05 3.03 -13.33
C GLU A 3 17.62 2.66 -12.89
N LEU A 4 17.07 3.34 -11.89
CA LEU A 4 15.73 3.06 -11.37
C LEU A 4 14.65 3.91 -12.04
N ALA A 5 15.02 5.02 -12.68
CA ALA A 5 14.09 5.92 -13.37
C ALA A 5 13.49 5.30 -14.65
N GLY A 6 14.11 4.26 -15.19
CA GLY A 6 13.64 3.52 -16.36
C GLY A 6 13.06 2.14 -16.05
N ARG A 7 12.82 1.81 -14.77
CA ARG A 7 12.12 0.56 -14.44
C ARG A 7 10.65 0.71 -14.74
N GLU A 8 10.22 0.02 -15.78
CA GLU A 8 8.82 -0.09 -16.16
C GLU A 8 8.24 -1.42 -15.67
N LEU A 9 6.96 -1.40 -15.35
CA LEU A 9 6.18 -2.61 -15.10
C LEU A 9 5.99 -3.35 -16.42
N ASP A 10 6.43 -4.61 -16.47
CA ASP A 10 6.11 -5.48 -17.60
C ASP A 10 4.58 -5.59 -17.76
N PRO A 11 4.04 -5.53 -19.00
CA PRO A 11 2.59 -5.59 -19.22
C PRO A 11 1.93 -6.84 -18.62
N SER A 12 2.62 -7.98 -18.59
CA SER A 12 2.09 -9.21 -17.99
C SER A 12 2.05 -9.14 -16.46
N ASP A 13 3.05 -8.49 -15.84
CA ASP A 13 3.06 -8.25 -14.39
C ASP A 13 1.98 -7.24 -13.98
N ALA A 14 1.77 -6.20 -14.80
CA ALA A 14 0.68 -5.26 -14.61
C ALA A 14 -0.70 -5.94 -14.77
N ALA A 15 -0.88 -6.77 -15.80
CA ALA A 15 -2.12 -7.54 -15.99
C ALA A 15 -2.44 -8.41 -14.77
N ARG A 16 -1.44 -9.14 -14.24
CA ARG A 16 -1.59 -9.95 -13.03
C ARG A 16 -1.99 -9.12 -11.80
N PHE A 17 -1.43 -7.91 -11.65
CA PHE A 17 -1.85 -6.98 -10.59
C PHE A 17 -3.33 -6.63 -10.71
N PHE A 18 -3.77 -6.26 -11.92
CA PHE A 18 -5.15 -5.87 -12.18
C PHE A 18 -6.14 -7.03 -12.09
N GLU A 19 -5.73 -8.26 -12.38
CA GLU A 19 -6.53 -9.47 -12.11
C GLU A 19 -6.80 -9.61 -10.61
N MET A 20 -5.77 -9.48 -9.76
CA MET A 20 -5.96 -9.52 -8.31
C MET A 20 -6.82 -8.37 -7.80
N LEU A 21 -6.70 -7.18 -8.41
CA LEU A 21 -7.56 -6.04 -8.09
C LEU A 21 -9.01 -6.30 -8.49
N ALA A 22 -9.27 -6.89 -9.66
CA ALA A 22 -10.60 -7.20 -10.13
C ALA A 22 -11.31 -8.30 -9.30
N GLU A 23 -10.55 -9.22 -8.72
CA GLU A 23 -11.05 -10.24 -7.80
C GLU A 23 -11.37 -9.69 -6.39
N SER A 24 -10.77 -8.56 -6.02
CA SER A 24 -10.90 -7.95 -4.70
C SER A 24 -12.23 -7.21 -4.55
N ARG A 25 -12.86 -7.35 -3.38
CA ARG A 25 -14.08 -6.63 -3.00
C ARG A 25 -13.81 -5.50 -2.01
N ARG A 26 -12.69 -5.55 -1.29
CA ARG A 26 -12.29 -4.59 -0.26
C ARG A 26 -10.80 -4.26 -0.42
N PRO A 27 -10.37 -3.68 -1.56
CA PRO A 27 -8.98 -3.28 -1.73
C PRO A 27 -8.65 -2.11 -0.80
N LEU A 28 -7.39 -2.03 -0.37
CA LEU A 28 -6.89 -0.94 0.46
C LEU A 28 -5.46 -0.57 0.07
N ILE A 29 -5.20 0.73 -0.10
CA ILE A 29 -3.85 1.25 -0.30
C ILE A 29 -3.22 1.54 1.06
N TYR A 30 -2.00 1.03 1.25
CA TYR A 30 -1.15 1.28 2.39
C TYR A 30 0.09 2.06 1.96
N ALA A 31 0.03 3.38 2.10
CA ALA A 31 1.07 4.30 1.60
C ALA A 31 2.15 4.58 2.65
N GLY A 32 3.39 4.29 2.31
CA GLY A 32 4.58 4.57 3.10
C GLY A 32 5.35 5.82 2.65
N GLY A 33 6.47 6.09 3.31
CA GLY A 33 7.33 7.22 2.95
C GLY A 33 7.96 7.13 1.56
N GLY A 34 8.06 5.93 0.98
CA GLY A 34 8.54 5.77 -0.40
C GLY A 34 7.62 6.46 -1.42
N ALA A 35 6.30 6.55 -1.15
CA ALA A 35 5.38 7.31 -2.00
C ALA A 35 5.70 8.82 -2.00
N ILE A 36 6.09 9.37 -0.84
CA ILE A 36 6.54 10.76 -0.72
C ILE A 36 7.87 10.97 -1.44
N HIS A 37 8.86 10.13 -1.15
CA HIS A 37 10.20 10.26 -1.75
C HIS A 37 10.19 10.05 -3.27
N GLY A 38 9.27 9.25 -3.78
CA GLY A 38 9.05 9.03 -5.21
C GLY A 38 8.20 10.10 -5.90
N ASN A 39 7.78 11.15 -5.19
CA ASN A 39 6.84 12.18 -5.69
C ASN A 39 5.56 11.57 -6.28
N ALA A 40 5.08 10.47 -5.71
CA ALA A 40 3.98 9.68 -6.26
C ALA A 40 2.59 10.13 -5.79
N SER A 41 2.46 11.23 -5.03
CA SER A 41 1.19 11.63 -4.43
C SER A 41 0.08 11.85 -5.45
N GLU A 42 0.38 12.49 -6.59
CA GLU A 42 -0.60 12.73 -7.65
C GLU A 42 -1.04 11.41 -8.31
N ALA A 43 -0.07 10.57 -8.70
CA ALA A 43 -0.35 9.26 -9.31
C ALA A 43 -1.12 8.33 -8.36
N LEU A 44 -0.76 8.32 -7.07
CA LEU A 44 -1.46 7.55 -6.03
C LEU A 44 -2.89 8.05 -5.85
N THR A 45 -3.10 9.36 -5.81
CA THR A 45 -4.44 9.95 -5.66
C THR A 45 -5.31 9.68 -6.89
N ALA A 46 -4.74 9.77 -8.10
CA ALA A 46 -5.41 9.44 -9.34
C ALA A 46 -5.82 7.96 -9.35
N PHE A 47 -4.89 7.05 -9.06
CA PHE A 47 -5.16 5.62 -8.99
C PHE A 47 -6.23 5.28 -7.94
N ALA A 48 -6.10 5.81 -6.73
CA ALA A 48 -7.09 5.62 -5.66
C ALA A 48 -8.48 6.09 -6.10
N THR A 49 -8.57 7.26 -6.73
CA THR A 49 -9.84 7.84 -7.19
C THR A 49 -10.46 7.05 -8.33
N THR A 50 -9.66 6.64 -9.32
CA THR A 50 -10.12 5.85 -10.48
C THR A 50 -10.77 4.54 -10.05
N PHE A 51 -10.20 3.86 -9.06
CA PHE A 51 -10.69 2.56 -8.60
C PHE A 51 -11.53 2.63 -7.32
N GLY A 52 -11.75 3.84 -6.77
CA GLY A 52 -12.50 4.03 -5.53
C GLY A 52 -11.85 3.37 -4.30
N ILE A 53 -10.53 3.30 -4.24
CA ILE A 53 -9.79 2.56 -3.21
C ILE A 53 -9.44 3.47 -2.03
N PRO A 54 -9.86 3.15 -0.79
CA PRO A 54 -9.45 3.91 0.38
C PRO A 54 -7.93 3.81 0.65
N VAL A 55 -7.38 4.87 1.23
CA VAL A 55 -5.92 5.02 1.46
C VAL A 55 -5.64 5.23 2.94
N VAL A 56 -4.88 4.33 3.55
CA VAL A 56 -4.25 4.53 4.86
C VAL A 56 -2.79 4.92 4.67
N THR A 57 -2.26 5.75 5.56
CA THR A 57 -0.86 6.20 5.50
C THR A 57 -0.07 5.76 6.73
N THR A 58 1.19 5.37 6.53
CA THR A 58 2.15 5.38 7.65
C THR A 58 2.38 6.81 8.13
N LEU A 59 3.01 6.99 9.30
CA LEU A 59 3.50 8.30 9.72
C LEU A 59 4.36 8.99 8.63
N MET A 60 5.23 8.22 7.98
CA MET A 60 6.12 8.72 6.93
C MET A 60 5.40 8.97 5.59
N GLY A 61 4.20 8.41 5.41
CA GLY A 61 3.37 8.56 4.21
C GLY A 61 2.30 9.64 4.35
N ILE A 62 2.21 10.34 5.49
CA ILE A 62 1.27 11.46 5.63
C ILE A 62 1.60 12.52 4.57
N GLY A 63 0.59 12.90 3.78
CA GLY A 63 0.74 13.77 2.60
C GLY A 63 0.85 13.02 1.26
N ALA A 64 0.85 11.68 1.26
CA ALA A 64 0.80 10.89 0.02
C ALA A 64 -0.56 11.01 -0.68
N ILE A 65 -1.60 11.33 0.11
CA ILE A 65 -2.92 11.76 -0.34
C ILE A 65 -3.32 12.96 0.53
N ASP A 66 -4.10 13.89 -0.02
CA ASP A 66 -4.71 14.97 0.77
C ASP A 66 -5.51 14.36 1.93
N THR A 67 -5.22 14.79 3.16
CA THR A 67 -5.84 14.25 4.38
C THR A 67 -7.32 14.60 4.52
N THR A 68 -7.82 15.51 3.70
CA THR A 68 -9.23 15.89 3.57
C THR A 68 -9.94 15.17 2.44
N HIS A 69 -9.21 14.40 1.61
CA HIS A 69 -9.79 13.65 0.51
C HIS A 69 -10.78 12.60 1.02
N PRO A 70 -11.93 12.36 0.34
CA PRO A 70 -12.94 11.39 0.79
C PRO A 70 -12.43 9.95 0.97
N LEU A 71 -11.39 9.57 0.22
CA LEU A 71 -10.76 8.25 0.32
C LEU A 71 -9.65 8.17 1.39
N ALA A 72 -9.29 9.28 2.05
CA ALA A 72 -8.21 9.30 3.03
C ALA A 72 -8.69 8.73 4.38
N MET A 73 -8.16 7.56 4.73
CA MET A 73 -8.44 6.86 5.99
C MET A 73 -7.44 7.24 7.11
N ARG A 74 -6.65 8.30 6.92
CA ARG A 74 -5.66 8.81 7.87
C ARG A 74 -4.57 7.77 8.24
N MET A 75 -3.83 8.07 9.29
CA MET A 75 -2.68 7.28 9.71
C MET A 75 -3.11 5.99 10.42
N LEU A 76 -2.51 4.85 10.06
CA LEU A 76 -2.63 3.58 10.80
C LEU A 76 -1.46 3.35 11.78
N GLY A 77 -1.56 2.29 12.58
CA GLY A 77 -0.51 1.83 13.48
C GLY A 77 -0.82 2.06 14.96
N MET A 78 0.20 1.93 15.82
CA MET A 78 0.09 1.98 17.28
C MET A 78 -0.61 3.22 17.83
N HIS A 79 -0.42 4.37 17.17
CA HIS A 79 -1.08 5.65 17.50
C HIS A 79 -1.89 6.19 16.31
N GLY A 80 -2.24 5.32 15.37
CA GLY A 80 -3.11 5.65 14.25
C GLY A 80 -4.58 5.71 14.66
N THR A 81 -5.45 6.07 13.72
CA THR A 81 -6.89 6.03 13.95
C THR A 81 -7.38 4.58 13.98
N ALA A 82 -8.36 4.31 14.86
CA ALA A 82 -8.92 2.97 14.97
C ALA A 82 -9.53 2.49 13.65
N PHE A 83 -10.21 3.37 12.91
CA PHE A 83 -10.81 3.04 11.61
C PHE A 83 -9.79 2.73 10.52
N ALA A 84 -8.59 3.33 10.54
CA ALA A 84 -7.50 2.94 9.63
C ALA A 84 -7.05 1.51 9.93
N ASN A 85 -6.84 1.19 11.21
CA ASN A 85 -6.45 -0.15 11.64
C ASN A 85 -7.52 -1.20 11.32
N TYR A 86 -8.80 -0.88 11.52
CA TYR A 86 -9.89 -1.77 11.12
C TYR A 86 -9.93 -1.98 9.61
N ALA A 87 -9.82 -0.92 8.80
CA ALA A 87 -9.80 -1.05 7.35
C ALA A 87 -8.69 -2.00 6.86
N VAL A 88 -7.51 -1.95 7.49
CA VAL A 88 -6.39 -2.85 7.17
C VAL A 88 -6.69 -4.30 7.53
N ASP A 89 -7.27 -4.55 8.71
CA ASP A 89 -7.60 -5.93 9.10
C ASP A 89 -8.72 -6.53 8.25
N ASP A 90 -9.64 -5.67 7.80
CA ASP A 90 -10.83 -6.01 7.04
C ASP A 90 -10.65 -6.08 5.51
N CYS A 91 -9.56 -5.55 4.98
CA CYS A 91 -9.29 -5.55 3.54
C CYS A 91 -9.03 -6.98 3.04
N ASP A 92 -9.39 -7.26 1.79
CA ASP A 92 -9.08 -8.56 1.15
C ASP A 92 -7.91 -8.47 0.15
N PHE A 93 -7.50 -7.25 -0.20
CA PHE A 93 -6.30 -6.96 -0.97
C PHE A 93 -5.58 -5.72 -0.43
N LEU A 94 -4.40 -5.92 0.14
CA LEU A 94 -3.56 -4.83 0.65
C LEU A 94 -2.51 -4.44 -0.39
N ILE A 95 -2.52 -3.18 -0.82
CA ILE A 95 -1.56 -2.63 -1.79
C ILE A 95 -0.58 -1.74 -1.04
N ALA A 96 0.57 -2.27 -0.66
CA ALA A 96 1.63 -1.54 0.03
C ALA A 96 2.48 -0.77 -0.98
N ILE A 97 2.52 0.56 -0.86
CA ILE A 97 3.27 1.45 -1.75
C ILE A 97 4.37 2.14 -0.95
N GLY A 98 5.62 1.78 -1.22
CA GLY A 98 6.80 2.39 -0.60
C GLY A 98 6.80 2.27 0.93
N SER A 99 6.37 1.11 1.44
CA SER A 99 6.18 0.86 2.86
C SER A 99 6.83 -0.44 3.29
N ARG A 100 7.47 -0.43 4.46
CA ARG A 100 8.32 -1.52 4.96
C ARG A 100 7.70 -2.44 6.01
N PHE A 101 6.40 -2.30 6.27
CA PHE A 101 5.70 -3.04 7.34
C PHE A 101 6.39 -2.96 8.72
N ASP A 102 6.83 -1.75 9.09
CA ASP A 102 7.51 -1.44 10.35
C ASP A 102 6.73 -1.94 11.58
N ASP A 103 7.43 -2.25 12.68
CA ASP A 103 6.85 -2.82 13.90
C ASP A 103 5.83 -1.88 14.57
N ARG A 104 5.97 -0.56 14.42
CA ARG A 104 4.99 0.41 14.93
C ARG A 104 3.69 0.46 14.13
N VAL A 105 3.67 -0.20 12.98
CA VAL A 105 2.49 -0.37 12.13
C VAL A 105 1.95 -1.80 12.22
N ALA A 106 2.80 -2.78 11.90
CA ALA A 106 2.39 -4.18 11.83
C ALA A 106 2.20 -4.82 13.20
N GLY A 107 2.87 -4.30 14.25
CA GLY A 107 2.86 -4.86 15.60
C GLY A 107 3.32 -6.31 15.60
N VAL A 108 2.36 -7.24 15.52
CA VAL A 108 2.60 -8.67 15.31
C VAL A 108 2.33 -8.99 13.82
N PRO A 109 3.36 -9.21 12.98
CA PRO A 109 3.18 -9.41 11.55
C PRO A 109 2.18 -10.51 11.20
N ALA A 110 2.15 -11.63 11.93
CA ALA A 110 1.18 -12.70 11.70
C ALA A 110 -0.29 -12.25 11.87
N LYS A 111 -0.55 -11.20 12.66
CA LYS A 111 -1.88 -10.64 12.93
C LYS A 111 -2.17 -9.36 12.14
N PHE A 112 -1.23 -8.85 11.36
CA PHE A 112 -1.46 -7.66 10.54
C PHE A 112 -2.19 -8.03 9.24
N ALA A 113 -3.22 -7.27 8.87
CA ALA A 113 -4.01 -7.47 7.65
C ALA A 113 -4.50 -8.91 7.47
N ARG A 114 -5.21 -9.47 8.47
CA ARG A 114 -5.57 -10.90 8.47
C ARG A 114 -6.63 -11.24 7.43
N GLY A 115 -7.49 -10.29 7.08
CA GLY A 115 -8.47 -10.44 6.00
C GLY A 115 -7.85 -10.48 4.61
N ALA A 116 -6.61 -9.99 4.46
CA ALA A 116 -5.98 -9.84 3.15
C ALA A 116 -5.67 -11.22 2.55
N ARG A 117 -6.37 -11.54 1.47
CA ARG A 117 -6.13 -12.74 0.65
C ARG A 117 -4.94 -12.55 -0.27
N ARG A 118 -4.71 -11.29 -0.67
CA ARG A 118 -3.60 -10.86 -1.51
C ARG A 118 -2.90 -9.68 -0.84
N ILE A 119 -1.58 -9.63 -0.98
CA ILE A 119 -0.75 -8.46 -0.66
C ILE A 119 0.11 -8.18 -1.88
N ALA A 120 0.02 -6.95 -2.37
CA ALA A 120 0.93 -6.38 -3.36
C ALA A 120 1.91 -5.44 -2.64
N HIS A 121 3.19 -5.52 -2.97
CA HIS A 121 4.22 -4.69 -2.34
C HIS A 121 5.11 -4.05 -3.39
N LEU A 122 4.93 -2.74 -3.56
CA LEU A 122 5.75 -1.90 -4.41
C LEU A 122 6.85 -1.30 -3.53
N ASP A 123 8.09 -1.70 -3.77
CA ASP A 123 9.24 -1.16 -3.05
C ASP A 123 10.48 -1.12 -3.94
N ILE A 124 11.18 0.01 -3.88
CA ILE A 124 12.40 0.19 -4.67
C ILE A 124 13.54 -0.69 -4.15
N ASP A 125 13.50 -1.02 -2.86
CA ASP A 125 14.47 -1.91 -2.22
C ASP A 125 13.94 -3.35 -2.19
N ARG A 126 14.57 -4.20 -3.00
CA ARG A 126 14.24 -5.63 -3.07
C ARG A 126 14.42 -6.34 -1.72
N ALA A 127 15.26 -5.83 -0.83
CA ALA A 127 15.47 -6.42 0.50
C ALA A 127 14.24 -6.23 1.43
N GLU A 128 13.34 -5.29 1.12
CA GLU A 128 12.10 -5.08 1.87
C GLU A 128 11.00 -6.08 1.47
N ILE A 129 11.05 -6.58 0.24
CA ILE A 129 10.08 -7.54 -0.29
C ILE A 129 10.21 -8.88 0.45
N ASN A 130 9.08 -9.43 0.93
CA ASN A 130 9.03 -10.67 1.72
C ASN A 130 9.79 -10.65 3.06
N LYS A 131 10.34 -9.50 3.49
CA LYS A 131 11.09 -9.41 4.75
C LYS A 131 10.20 -9.60 5.99
N VAL A 132 9.08 -8.88 6.04
CA VAL A 132 8.15 -8.89 7.20
C VAL A 132 6.85 -9.63 6.87
N LYS A 133 6.35 -9.48 5.64
CA LYS A 133 5.12 -10.09 5.15
C LYS A 133 5.37 -10.76 3.82
N ARG A 134 4.85 -11.99 3.66
CA ARG A 134 4.85 -12.66 2.36
C ARG A 134 3.82 -12.03 1.44
N VAL A 135 4.20 -11.78 0.20
CA VAL A 135 3.38 -11.07 -0.79
C VAL A 135 3.07 -11.98 -1.97
N GLN A 136 1.95 -11.74 -2.63
CA GLN A 136 1.54 -12.49 -3.83
C GLN A 136 1.99 -11.78 -5.10
N TRP A 137 2.34 -10.49 -4.99
CA TRP A 137 2.84 -9.68 -6.08
C TRP A 137 3.79 -8.61 -5.53
N SER A 138 4.83 -8.30 -6.29
CA SER A 138 5.78 -7.25 -5.92
C SER A 138 6.40 -6.64 -7.16
N HIS A 139 6.73 -5.36 -7.06
CA HIS A 139 7.49 -4.63 -8.07
C HIS A 139 8.52 -3.72 -7.42
#